data_AF-A0A180ENZ7-F1
#
_entry.id   AF-A0A180ENZ7-F1
#
_cell.length_a   1.000
_cell.length_b   1.000
_cell.length_c   1.000
_cell.angle_alpha   90.00
_cell.angle_beta   90.00
_cell.angle_gamma   90.00
#
_symmetry.space_group_name_H-M   'P 1'
#
loop_
_entity.id
_entity.type
_entity.pdbx_description
1 polymer ?
#
loop_
_entity_poly.entity_id
_entity_poly.type
_entity_poly.pdbx_seq_one_letter_code
_entity_poly.pdbx_strand_id
1 'polypeptide(L)'
;MLLFDFKLSTPFGPAHFTVTFADDGNLQQIDSSAVNLSPTMLKLTYGERAEAAGNYFRALKSNLGFQLEVVPFLDSAPPYLREIHSAFAAIRTGDAHHPADWSEAQLVRLNYWKRFPKYLPVLYLQNGNQDAALQKFAANLSRKKSANSPTLAALEPWVLTLFDLAATGAVHLVWETLGHLGTASGAEIMLSALESEGFHPYSRSILKGLLGNFNPERDGDRLLALHDRLEYGEDLARPYLRVVRRINSAAAVAVAKAVLHQQVNALPEALAIFVDNNVEDPVGIARQAFWDTEKFWVAFRYVALLRELVLPEQQLTLRDVNEKLAQPIFLDTAPVIWQQQLSEAWKSLLMDTDPAIRLQIIEEYLFRPEARLKYNALLQLNYILRQAPATAPKPDILNELSNLVAHRFDKVAAQAIAAVRKLVESMPDWEALNANLMPISTAPGLRVAKLKLLRTLGQRPAIHAAQRDYFLQYVESDIMPDERMVTRSIIKYLKLN
;
A
#
# COMPACT_ATOMS: atom_id res chain seq x y z
N MET A 1 27.21 39.16 35.22
CA MET A 1 27.32 37.77 34.73
C MET A 1 26.69 36.85 35.76
N LEU A 2 25.67 36.09 35.34
CA LEU A 2 24.87 35.23 36.22
C LEU A 2 25.15 33.75 35.89
N LEU A 3 25.34 32.93 36.93
CA LEU A 3 25.64 31.51 36.84
C LEU A 3 24.45 30.70 37.37
N PHE A 4 24.06 29.65 36.65
CA PHE A 4 22.97 28.76 37.03
C PHE A 4 23.38 27.30 36.85
N ASP A 5 22.97 26.46 37.80
CA ASP A 5 23.20 25.02 37.77
C ASP A 5 21.86 24.28 37.83
N PHE A 6 21.66 23.32 36.94
CA PHE A 6 20.47 22.46 36.98
C PHE A 6 20.75 21.05 36.47
N LYS A 7 19.82 20.15 36.77
CA LYS A 7 19.91 18.73 36.46
C LYS A 7 18.71 18.29 35.64
N LEU A 8 18.98 17.56 34.56
CA LEU A 8 17.94 16.98 33.70
C LEU A 8 17.95 15.46 33.80
N SER A 9 16.79 14.87 33.98
CA SER A 9 16.62 13.42 33.87
C SER A 9 16.63 13.00 32.41
N THR A 10 17.49 12.05 32.05
CA THR A 10 17.61 11.53 30.67
C THR A 10 17.50 10.00 30.64
N PRO A 11 17.28 9.39 29.46
CA PRO A 11 17.31 7.93 29.31
C PRO A 11 18.66 7.28 29.68
N PHE A 12 19.74 8.07 29.77
CA PHE A 12 21.09 7.63 30.12
C PHE A 12 21.51 8.04 31.55
N GLY A 13 20.53 8.32 32.40
CA GLY A 13 20.74 8.85 33.74
C GLY A 13 20.74 10.38 33.76
N PRO A 14 20.90 11.00 34.93
CA PRO A 14 20.74 12.45 35.00
C PRO A 14 21.99 13.19 34.53
N ALA A 15 21.79 14.25 33.75
CA ALA A 15 22.85 15.12 33.24
C ALA A 15 22.86 16.46 33.98
N HIS A 16 24.04 16.88 34.41
CA HIS A 16 24.26 18.17 35.07
C HIS A 16 24.70 19.21 34.03
N PHE A 17 24.13 20.41 34.12
CA PHE A 17 24.45 21.53 33.25
C PHE A 17 24.75 22.77 34.09
N THR A 18 25.80 23.46 33.69
CA THR A 18 26.19 24.78 34.22
C THR A 18 26.08 25.77 33.09
N VAL A 19 25.34 26.86 33.33
CA VAL A 19 25.00 27.86 32.31
C VAL A 19 25.35 29.25 32.79
N THR A 20 25.98 30.03 31.92
CA THR A 20 26.36 31.42 32.20
C THR A 20 25.62 32.37 31.26
N PHE A 21 25.03 33.41 31.84
CA PHE A 21 24.37 34.50 31.13
C PHE A 21 25.04 35.85 31.39
N ALA A 22 25.00 36.72 30.40
CA ALA A 22 25.24 38.15 30.58
C ALA A 22 24.03 38.82 31.26
N ASP A 23 24.22 40.04 31.75
CA ASP A 23 23.20 40.74 32.54
C ASP A 23 21.99 41.19 31.70
N ASP A 24 22.14 41.24 30.37
CA ASP A 24 21.09 41.51 29.38
C ASP A 24 20.31 40.25 28.97
N GLY A 25 20.60 39.10 29.57
CA GLY A 25 19.96 37.82 29.25
C GLY A 25 20.59 37.09 28.06
N ASN A 26 21.72 37.57 27.51
CA ASN A 26 22.43 36.85 26.46
C ASN A 26 23.12 35.60 27.01
N LEU A 27 22.92 34.45 26.35
CA LEU A 27 23.54 33.19 26.72
C LEU A 27 25.03 33.20 26.32
N GLN A 28 25.93 33.05 27.29
CA GLN A 28 27.38 33.09 27.05
C GLN A 28 27.97 31.69 26.92
N GLN A 29 27.62 30.78 27.84
CA GLN A 29 28.22 29.45 27.88
C GLN A 29 27.25 28.41 28.44
N ILE A 30 27.31 27.20 27.88
CA ILE A 30 26.71 25.98 28.43
C ILE A 30 27.82 24.95 28.58
N ASP A 31 27.97 24.41 29.78
CA ASP A 31 28.88 23.31 30.05
C ASP A 31 28.16 22.11 30.68
N SER A 32 28.68 20.92 30.43
CA SER A 32 28.17 19.68 31.01
C SER A 32 29.25 18.61 31.04
N SER A 33 29.44 18.04 32.22
CA SER A 33 30.35 16.91 32.42
C SER A 33 29.94 15.68 31.59
N ALA A 34 28.65 15.47 31.34
CA ALA A 34 28.14 14.37 30.54
C ALA A 34 28.49 14.49 29.05
N VAL A 35 28.59 15.73 28.53
CA VAL A 35 28.95 16.01 27.14
C VAL A 35 30.46 15.87 26.92
N ASN A 36 31.26 16.20 27.93
CA ASN A 36 32.71 16.22 27.86
C ASN A 36 33.35 14.85 28.20
N LEU A 37 32.56 13.78 28.34
CA LEU A 37 33.09 12.44 28.56
C LEU A 37 33.92 11.98 27.35
N SER A 38 35.10 11.43 27.61
CA SER A 38 35.92 10.83 26.55
C SER A 38 35.26 9.56 25.99
N PRO A 39 35.58 9.13 24.75
CA PRO A 39 35.06 7.88 24.20
C PRO A 39 35.29 6.67 25.11
N THR A 40 36.43 6.62 25.81
CA THR A 40 36.74 5.57 26.79
C THR A 40 35.79 5.61 27.99
N MET A 41 35.52 6.80 28.54
CA MET A 41 34.59 6.94 29.66
C MET A 41 33.16 6.60 29.23
N LEU A 42 32.72 7.03 28.05
CA LEU A 42 31.42 6.66 27.50
C LEU A 42 31.28 5.15 27.35
N LYS A 43 32.32 4.47 26.85
CA LYS A 43 32.34 3.01 26.70
C LYS A 43 32.33 2.28 28.05
N LEU A 44 33.05 2.79 29.05
CA LEU A 44 33.05 2.24 30.41
C LEU A 44 31.68 2.42 31.10
N THR A 45 31.01 3.55 30.89
CA THR A 45 29.74 3.87 31.55
C THR A 45 28.53 3.26 30.86
N TYR A 46 28.50 3.26 29.52
CA TYR A 46 27.31 2.89 28.73
C TYR A 46 27.50 1.64 27.85
N GLY A 47 28.69 1.04 27.85
CA GLY A 47 28.98 -0.18 27.11
C GLY A 47 28.73 -0.01 25.61
N GLU A 48 27.93 -0.90 25.05
CA GLU A 48 27.54 -0.89 23.63
C GLU A 48 26.70 0.34 23.24
N ARG A 49 26.07 1.02 24.21
CA ARG A 49 25.26 2.23 23.97
C ARG A 49 26.06 3.53 24.03
N ALA A 50 27.40 3.45 24.14
CA ALA A 50 28.27 4.61 24.29
C ALA A 50 28.12 5.66 23.18
N GLU A 51 28.02 5.22 21.93
CA GLU A 51 27.84 6.13 20.79
C GLU A 51 26.49 6.86 20.85
N ALA A 52 25.41 6.11 21.09
CA ALA A 52 24.07 6.67 21.25
C ALA A 52 23.99 7.65 22.44
N ALA A 53 24.62 7.33 23.57
CA ALA A 53 24.70 8.22 24.73
C ALA A 53 25.48 9.51 24.42
N GLY A 54 26.63 9.39 23.73
CA GLY A 54 27.44 10.52 23.33
C GLY A 54 26.72 11.45 22.34
N ASN A 55 26.03 10.89 21.34
CA ASN A 55 25.19 11.65 20.40
C ASN A 55 24.05 12.36 21.15
N TYR A 56 23.34 11.63 22.03
CA TYR A 56 22.25 12.18 22.83
C TYR A 56 22.69 13.37 23.69
N PHE A 57 23.79 13.28 24.44
CA PHE A 57 24.23 14.39 25.28
C PHE A 57 24.67 15.61 24.47
N ARG A 58 25.37 15.41 23.34
CA ARG A 58 25.73 16.49 22.41
C ARG A 58 24.48 17.19 21.85
N ALA A 59 23.51 16.42 21.39
CA ALA A 59 22.25 16.94 20.90
C ALA A 59 21.47 17.67 22.01
N LEU A 60 21.45 17.14 23.23
CA LEU A 60 20.78 17.75 24.38
C LEU A 60 21.40 19.11 24.73
N LYS A 61 22.73 19.21 24.76
CA LYS A 61 23.43 20.49 24.96
C LYS A 61 23.07 21.50 23.87
N SER A 62 23.09 21.07 22.61
CA SER A 62 22.71 21.94 21.50
C SER A 62 21.26 22.40 21.59
N ASN A 63 20.34 21.50 21.94
CA ASN A 63 18.93 21.81 22.10
C ASN A 63 18.69 22.79 23.27
N LEU A 64 19.37 22.59 24.40
CA LEU A 64 19.34 23.51 25.53
C LEU A 64 19.81 24.90 25.15
N GLY A 65 20.79 25.03 24.25
CA GLY A 65 21.17 26.33 23.67
C GLY A 65 19.97 27.10 23.13
N PHE A 66 19.15 26.46 22.30
CA PHE A 66 17.94 27.08 21.75
C PHE A 66 16.87 27.38 22.80
N GLN A 67 16.73 26.54 23.83
CA GLN A 67 15.80 26.80 24.93
C GLN A 67 16.24 28.01 25.76
N LEU A 68 17.49 28.00 26.21
CA LEU A 68 18.10 29.00 27.08
C LEU A 68 18.24 30.36 26.40
N GLU A 69 18.44 30.38 25.08
CA GLU A 69 18.41 31.61 24.27
C GLU A 69 17.10 32.40 24.44
N VAL A 70 15.96 31.71 24.52
CA VAL A 70 14.64 32.37 24.52
C VAL A 70 13.98 32.46 25.89
N VAL A 71 14.35 31.57 26.83
CA VAL A 71 13.75 31.50 28.19
C VAL A 71 13.68 32.83 28.92
N PRO A 72 14.73 33.67 28.96
CA PRO A 72 14.65 34.96 29.66
C PRO A 72 13.52 35.87 29.16
N PHE A 73 13.18 35.73 27.87
CA PHE A 73 12.31 36.65 27.13
C PHE A 73 10.88 36.13 26.89
N LEU A 74 10.59 34.89 27.28
CA LEU A 74 9.27 34.28 27.14
C LEU A 74 8.43 34.44 28.41
N ASP A 75 7.11 34.41 28.28
CA ASP A 75 6.19 34.59 29.42
C ASP A 75 6.15 33.39 30.37
N SER A 76 6.58 32.22 29.91
CA SER A 76 6.58 30.99 30.70
C SER A 76 7.79 30.11 30.42
N ALA A 77 8.24 29.40 31.46
CA ALA A 77 9.33 28.45 31.42
C ALA A 77 8.96 27.16 32.20
N PRO A 78 9.52 26.00 31.82
CA PRO A 78 9.32 24.77 32.57
C PRO A 78 9.93 24.87 33.99
N PRO A 79 9.51 24.01 34.94
CA PRO A 79 9.98 24.07 36.32
C PRO A 79 11.50 24.07 36.47
N TYR A 80 12.22 23.31 35.64
CA TYR A 80 13.69 23.21 35.70
C TYR A 80 14.43 24.47 35.20
N LEU A 81 13.75 25.40 34.50
CA LEU A 81 14.31 26.68 34.05
C LEU A 81 13.68 27.89 34.77
N ARG A 82 12.86 27.65 35.81
CA ARG A 82 12.11 28.71 36.50
C ARG A 82 13.04 29.73 37.18
N GLU A 83 14.16 29.28 37.71
CA GLU A 83 15.13 30.17 38.38
C GLU A 83 15.77 31.14 37.38
N ILE A 84 16.21 30.63 36.22
CA ILE A 84 16.72 31.44 35.11
C ILE A 84 15.64 32.41 34.63
N HIS A 85 14.42 31.92 34.40
CA HIS A 85 13.28 32.74 33.99
C HIS A 85 12.96 33.86 35.01
N SER A 86 13.05 33.58 36.31
CA SER A 86 12.76 34.56 37.36
C SER A 86 13.85 35.63 37.47
N ALA A 87 15.12 35.24 37.28
CA ALA A 87 16.26 36.15 37.37
C ALA A 87 16.20 37.30 36.35
N PHE A 88 15.56 37.07 35.19
CA PHE A 88 15.42 38.06 34.12
C PHE A 88 14.02 38.69 34.04
N ALA A 89 13.23 38.64 35.12
CA ALA A 89 11.86 39.18 35.11
C ALA A 89 11.77 40.67 34.71
N ALA A 90 12.76 41.48 35.10
CA ALA A 90 12.82 42.90 34.78
C ALA A 90 12.99 43.20 33.27
N ILE A 91 13.59 42.27 32.51
CA ILE A 91 13.81 42.43 31.06
C ILE A 91 12.50 42.26 30.28
N ARG A 92 11.53 41.51 30.81
CA ARG A 92 10.24 41.25 30.16
C ARG A 92 9.25 42.43 30.22
N THR A 93 9.46 43.37 31.14
CA THR A 93 8.53 44.49 31.40
C THR A 93 8.83 45.75 30.59
N GLY A 94 9.94 45.79 29.84
CA GLY A 94 10.32 46.92 28.97
C GLY A 94 10.03 46.65 27.50
N ASP A 95 9.73 47.70 26.72
CA ASP A 95 9.54 47.60 25.27
C ASP A 95 10.81 47.05 24.60
N ALA A 96 10.67 45.88 23.96
CA ALA A 96 11.65 45.18 23.11
C ALA A 96 13.11 45.18 23.59
N HIS A 97 13.42 44.51 24.70
CA HIS A 97 14.81 44.22 25.08
C HIS A 97 15.17 42.77 24.72
N HIS A 98 15.87 42.62 23.59
CA HIS A 98 16.78 41.51 23.35
C HIS A 98 18.21 42.08 23.34
N PRO A 99 19.24 41.27 23.54
CA PRO A 99 20.63 41.70 23.41
C PRO A 99 20.90 42.34 22.04
N ALA A 100 21.75 43.37 22.01
CA ALA A 100 22.04 44.14 20.80
C ALA A 100 22.91 43.38 19.79
N ASP A 101 23.64 42.35 20.24
CA ASP A 101 24.55 41.50 19.48
C ASP A 101 23.86 40.27 18.88
N TRP A 102 22.55 40.11 19.07
CA TRP A 102 21.81 38.99 18.51
C TRP A 102 21.79 39.00 16.99
N SER A 103 22.09 37.84 16.42
CA SER A 103 21.90 37.59 15.00
C SER A 103 20.41 37.64 14.62
N GLU A 104 20.13 37.95 13.36
CA GLU A 104 18.77 37.95 12.81
C GLU A 104 18.05 36.62 13.06
N ALA A 105 18.75 35.49 12.96
CA ALA A 105 18.19 34.16 13.21
C ALA A 105 17.70 33.98 14.66
N GLN A 106 18.41 34.52 15.65
CA GLN A 106 18.01 34.44 17.07
C GLN A 106 16.74 35.25 17.32
N LEU A 107 16.68 36.47 16.80
CA LEU A 107 15.50 37.33 16.88
C LEU A 107 14.26 36.67 16.26
N VAL A 108 14.46 36.09 15.09
CA VAL A 108 13.43 35.38 14.35
C VAL A 108 12.90 34.17 15.13
N ARG A 109 13.77 33.36 15.75
CA ARG A 109 13.35 32.25 16.61
C ARG A 109 12.57 32.74 17.83
N LEU A 110 13.08 33.74 18.55
CA LEU A 110 12.39 34.32 19.70
C LEU A 110 10.98 34.78 19.32
N ASN A 111 10.86 35.54 18.23
CA ASN A 111 9.59 36.06 17.74
C ASN A 111 8.63 34.92 17.34
N TYR A 112 9.14 33.83 16.76
CA TYR A 112 8.33 32.66 16.47
C TYR A 112 7.73 32.06 17.75
N TRP A 113 8.55 31.83 18.79
CA TRP A 113 8.09 31.22 20.03
C TRP A 113 7.14 32.13 20.83
N LYS A 114 7.38 33.45 20.83
CA LYS A 114 6.44 34.46 21.38
C LYS A 114 5.09 34.42 20.67
N ARG A 115 5.10 34.30 19.35
CA ARG A 115 3.87 34.26 18.54
C ARG A 115 3.09 32.94 18.70
N PHE A 116 3.77 31.84 19.01
CA PHE A 116 3.16 30.51 19.10
C PHE A 116 3.44 29.79 20.43
N PRO A 117 2.99 30.34 21.58
CA PRO A 117 3.30 29.78 22.90
C PRO A 117 2.77 28.35 23.11
N LYS A 118 1.70 27.96 22.39
CA LYS A 118 1.15 26.60 22.38
C LYS A 118 2.15 25.51 21.93
N TYR A 119 3.26 25.87 21.29
CA TYR A 119 4.30 24.92 20.84
C TYR A 119 5.54 24.90 21.73
N LEU A 120 5.59 25.74 22.78
CA LEU A 120 6.68 25.72 23.77
C LEU A 120 6.93 24.33 24.40
N PRO A 121 5.93 23.45 24.59
CA PRO A 121 6.21 22.08 25.05
C PRO A 121 7.14 21.28 24.13
N VAL A 122 7.16 21.56 22.82
CA VAL A 122 8.10 20.93 21.86
C VAL A 122 9.50 21.51 22.03
N LEU A 123 9.61 22.84 22.16
CA LEU A 123 10.88 23.52 22.39
C LEU A 123 11.57 22.98 23.64
N TYR A 124 10.82 22.81 24.74
CA TYR A 124 11.34 22.41 26.05
C TYR A 124 11.40 20.91 26.31
N LEU A 125 11.05 20.07 25.31
CA LEU A 125 11.01 18.60 25.43
C LEU A 125 10.24 18.11 26.67
N GLN A 126 9.06 18.68 26.94
CA GLN A 126 8.30 18.35 28.15
C GLN A 126 7.77 16.90 28.11
N ASN A 127 8.18 16.09 29.08
CA ASN A 127 7.80 14.68 29.22
C ASN A 127 6.27 14.47 29.21
N GLY A 128 5.82 13.43 28.51
CA GLY A 128 4.41 13.01 28.43
C GLY A 128 3.58 13.67 27.32
N ASN A 129 4.03 14.80 26.75
CA ASN A 129 3.31 15.53 25.68
C ASN A 129 4.18 15.86 24.45
N GLN A 130 5.46 15.49 24.44
CA GLN A 130 6.41 15.82 23.36
C GLN A 130 5.92 15.35 21.99
N ASP A 131 5.52 14.10 21.85
CA ASP A 131 5.10 13.54 20.55
C ASP A 131 3.81 14.20 20.05
N ALA A 132 2.84 14.40 20.93
CA ALA A 132 1.58 15.08 20.60
C ALA A 132 1.81 16.55 20.25
N ALA A 133 2.75 17.22 20.93
CA ALA A 133 3.11 18.60 20.65
C ALA A 133 3.90 18.70 19.34
N LEU A 134 4.84 17.78 19.06
CA LEU A 134 5.61 17.69 17.82
C LEU A 134 4.69 17.39 16.64
N GLN A 135 3.71 16.51 16.82
CA GLN A 135 2.67 16.23 15.82
C GLN A 135 1.84 17.48 15.51
N LYS A 136 1.38 18.22 16.54
CA LYS A 136 0.66 19.49 16.37
C LYS A 136 1.53 20.56 15.71
N PHE A 137 2.82 20.56 16.00
CA PHE A 137 3.80 21.47 15.40
C PHE A 137 4.00 21.16 13.91
N ALA A 138 4.32 19.92 13.56
CA ALA A 138 4.47 19.44 12.19
C ALA A 138 3.21 19.73 11.35
N ALA A 139 2.02 19.43 11.88
CA ALA A 139 0.74 19.68 11.22
C ALA A 139 0.42 21.18 11.04
N ASN A 140 0.95 22.05 11.90
CA ASN A 140 0.80 23.49 11.74
C ASN A 140 1.75 24.06 10.68
N LEU A 141 2.98 23.55 10.63
CA LEU A 141 3.93 23.92 9.59
C LEU A 141 3.44 23.45 8.21
N SER A 142 2.89 22.23 8.10
CA SER A 142 2.36 21.70 6.85
C SER A 142 1.24 22.55 6.23
N ARG A 143 0.48 23.29 7.05
CA ARG A 143 -0.60 24.20 6.61
C ARG A 143 -0.06 25.54 6.12
N LYS A 144 1.11 25.97 6.60
CA LYS A 144 1.76 27.22 6.18
C LYS A 144 2.62 26.94 4.95
N LYS A 145 1.97 26.76 3.80
CA LYS A 145 2.62 26.55 2.49
C LYS A 145 3.30 27.83 1.94
N SER A 146 4.15 28.49 2.72
CA SER A 146 4.97 29.59 2.20
C SER A 146 6.38 29.08 1.96
N ALA A 147 6.78 28.99 0.69
CA ALA A 147 8.16 28.73 0.31
C ALA A 147 9.11 29.69 1.03
N ASN A 148 10.24 29.16 1.52
CA ASN A 148 11.38 29.89 2.04
C ASN A 148 11.04 31.07 2.97
N SER A 149 10.28 30.84 4.03
CA SER A 149 10.17 31.84 5.10
C SER A 149 11.51 31.88 5.86
N PRO A 150 12.22 33.02 5.92
CA PRO A 150 13.41 33.17 6.77
C PRO A 150 13.14 32.74 8.22
N THR A 151 11.88 32.89 8.65
CA THR A 151 11.38 32.45 9.95
C THR A 151 11.43 30.94 10.16
N LEU A 152 11.07 30.16 9.15
CA LEU A 152 11.13 28.71 9.25
C LEU A 152 12.55 28.19 9.07
N ALA A 153 13.36 28.84 8.24
CA ALA A 153 14.76 28.47 8.07
C ALA A 153 15.57 28.60 9.36
N ALA A 154 15.32 29.66 10.16
CA ALA A 154 15.99 29.86 11.44
C ALA A 154 15.70 28.77 12.49
N LEU A 155 14.65 27.95 12.29
CA LEU A 155 14.29 26.82 13.17
C LEU A 155 14.99 25.51 12.77
N GLU A 156 15.59 25.41 11.57
CA GLU A 156 16.23 24.16 11.11
C GLU A 156 17.30 23.64 12.07
N PRO A 157 18.26 24.45 12.53
CA PRO A 157 19.29 23.96 13.46
C PRO A 157 18.70 23.35 14.74
N TRP A 158 17.60 23.91 15.24
CA TRP A 158 16.88 23.35 16.38
C TRP A 158 16.20 22.02 16.03
N VAL A 159 15.52 21.91 14.88
CA VAL A 159 14.89 20.66 14.45
C VAL A 159 15.91 19.54 14.28
N LEU A 160 17.11 19.83 13.77
CA LEU A 160 18.17 18.83 13.63
C LEU A 160 18.60 18.23 14.97
N THR A 161 18.57 19.00 16.06
CA THR A 161 18.85 18.45 17.40
C THR A 161 17.81 17.42 17.86
N LEU A 162 16.61 17.41 17.27
CA LEU A 162 15.54 16.50 17.68
C LEU A 162 15.74 15.07 17.18
N PHE A 163 16.60 14.82 16.18
CA PHE A 163 16.81 13.45 15.68
C PHE A 163 17.37 12.51 16.75
N ASP A 164 18.29 13.00 17.57
CA ASP A 164 18.88 12.24 18.67
C ASP A 164 18.07 12.31 19.97
N LEU A 165 17.11 13.24 20.07
CA LEU A 165 16.35 13.52 21.30
C LEU A 165 14.90 13.03 21.27
N ALA A 166 14.33 12.84 20.08
CA ALA A 166 13.00 12.30 19.93
C ALA A 166 12.98 10.81 20.28
N ALA A 167 11.87 10.35 20.88
CA ALA A 167 11.64 8.93 21.04
C ALA A 167 11.65 8.24 19.65
N THR A 168 12.11 6.99 19.57
CA THR A 168 12.21 6.24 18.30
C THR A 168 10.91 6.25 17.49
N GLY A 169 9.76 6.20 18.18
CA GLY A 169 8.44 6.28 17.54
C GLY A 169 8.10 7.64 16.93
N ALA A 170 8.77 8.73 17.33
CA ALA A 170 8.49 10.11 16.94
C ALA A 170 9.50 10.69 15.92
N VAL A 171 10.61 10.00 15.63
CA VAL A 171 11.62 10.43 14.64
C VAL A 171 11.01 10.70 13.26
N HIS A 172 9.97 9.95 12.90
CA HIS A 172 9.23 10.16 11.65
C HIS A 172 8.61 11.58 11.55
N LEU A 173 8.17 12.15 12.68
CA LEU A 173 7.65 13.52 12.75
C LEU A 173 8.76 14.56 12.66
N VAL A 174 9.97 14.25 13.12
CA VAL A 174 11.14 15.13 12.96
C VAL A 174 11.49 15.28 11.48
N TRP A 175 11.52 14.17 10.74
CA TRP A 175 11.67 14.18 9.28
C TRP A 175 10.59 15.02 8.60
N GLU A 176 9.31 14.80 8.91
CA GLU A 176 8.23 15.61 8.33
C GLU A 176 8.38 17.11 8.67
N THR A 177 8.74 17.42 9.92
CA THR A 177 8.98 18.79 10.39
C THR A 177 10.10 19.47 9.60
N LEU A 178 11.24 18.79 9.44
CA LEU A 178 12.37 19.29 8.65
C LEU A 178 11.93 19.63 7.21
N GLY A 179 11.09 18.78 6.61
CA GLY A 179 10.58 19.00 5.26
C GLY A 179 9.61 20.18 5.18
N HIS A 180 8.82 20.40 6.22
CA HIS A 180 7.92 21.55 6.29
C HIS A 180 8.63 22.88 6.55
N LEU A 181 9.91 22.88 6.93
CA LEU A 181 10.69 24.13 7.01
C LEU A 181 11.03 24.71 5.63
N GLY A 182 11.12 23.85 4.60
CA GLY A 182 11.37 24.29 3.23
C GLY A 182 12.79 24.82 2.99
N THR A 183 13.81 24.28 3.67
CA THR A 183 15.20 24.74 3.53
C THR A 183 16.05 23.87 2.60
N ALA A 184 16.96 24.48 1.85
CA ALA A 184 17.87 23.75 0.96
C ALA A 184 18.67 22.64 1.67
N SER A 185 19.22 22.96 2.86
CA SER A 185 19.95 22.01 3.70
C SER A 185 19.06 20.87 4.19
N GLY A 186 17.81 21.15 4.58
CA GLY A 186 16.86 20.09 4.95
C GLY A 186 16.57 19.10 3.82
N ALA A 187 16.47 19.58 2.56
CA ALA A 187 16.29 18.71 1.40
C ALA A 187 17.54 17.86 1.13
N GLU A 188 18.74 18.47 1.25
CA GLU A 188 20.03 17.77 1.12
C GLU A 188 20.15 16.60 2.10
N ILE A 189 19.86 16.84 3.38
CA ILE A 189 19.90 15.83 4.43
C ILE A 189 18.92 14.69 4.13
N MET A 190 17.71 15.03 3.68
CA MET A 190 16.68 14.05 3.31
C MET A 190 17.08 13.18 2.12
N LEU A 191 17.63 13.78 1.06
CA LEU A 191 18.09 13.03 -0.11
C LEU A 191 19.27 12.13 0.27
N SER A 192 20.25 12.66 1.00
CA SER A 192 21.39 11.89 1.51
C SER A 192 20.94 10.67 2.34
N ALA A 193 19.89 10.83 3.15
CA ALA A 193 19.31 9.74 3.94
C ALA A 193 18.57 8.68 3.10
N LEU A 194 18.04 9.04 1.93
CA LEU A 194 17.47 8.08 0.97
C LEU A 194 18.55 7.45 0.08
N GLU A 195 19.67 8.12 -0.12
CA GLU A 195 20.80 7.67 -0.93
C GLU A 195 21.73 6.70 -0.19
N SER A 196 21.63 6.64 1.15
CA SER A 196 22.42 5.73 1.98
C SER A 196 22.21 4.27 1.58
N GLU A 197 23.22 3.42 1.78
CA GLU A 197 23.10 2.00 1.49
C GLU A 197 21.99 1.33 2.31
N GLY A 198 21.15 0.56 1.64
CA GLY A 198 20.04 -0.17 2.26
C GLY A 198 18.76 0.64 2.42
N PHE A 199 17.75 0.02 3.03
CA PHE A 199 16.44 0.63 3.20
C PHE A 199 16.39 1.52 4.46
N HIS A 200 16.18 2.82 4.28
CA HIS A 200 16.01 3.72 5.41
C HIS A 200 14.62 3.51 6.06
N PRO A 201 14.52 3.24 7.38
CA PRO A 201 13.27 2.87 8.04
C PRO A 201 12.19 3.97 7.99
N TYR A 202 12.61 5.23 7.84
CA TYR A 202 11.72 6.39 7.74
C TYR A 202 11.51 6.91 6.31
N SER A 203 11.85 6.12 5.27
CA SER A 203 11.76 6.53 3.86
C SER A 203 10.43 7.20 3.49
N ARG A 204 9.30 6.66 3.98
CA ARG A 204 7.97 7.23 3.74
C ARG A 204 7.81 8.65 4.29
N SER A 205 8.31 8.91 5.50
CA SER A 205 8.25 10.23 6.13
C SER A 205 9.23 11.20 5.49
N ILE A 206 10.40 10.71 5.06
CA ILE A 206 11.36 11.52 4.30
C ILE A 206 10.74 11.96 2.97
N LEU A 207 10.17 11.04 2.18
CA LEU A 207 9.49 11.36 0.92
C LEU A 207 8.31 12.31 1.12
N LYS A 208 7.55 12.14 2.20
CA LYS A 208 6.46 13.07 2.56
C LYS A 208 7.00 14.46 2.93
N GLY A 209 8.11 14.55 3.65
CA GLY A 209 8.79 15.80 3.98
C GLY A 209 9.32 16.51 2.73
N LEU A 210 9.96 15.76 1.82
CA LEU A 210 10.47 16.27 0.55
C LEU A 210 9.39 16.94 -0.29
N LEU A 211 8.12 16.49 -0.25
CA LEU A 211 7.04 17.20 -0.97
C LEU A 211 6.96 18.70 -0.65
N GLY A 212 7.29 19.11 0.59
CA GLY A 212 7.29 20.51 1.01
C GLY A 212 8.55 21.31 0.67
N ASN A 213 9.67 20.63 0.42
CA ASN A 213 11.01 21.24 0.34
C ASN A 213 11.76 20.95 -0.98
N PHE A 214 11.21 20.05 -1.79
CA PHE A 214 11.84 19.61 -3.02
C PHE A 214 11.88 20.73 -4.06
N ASN A 215 13.07 20.95 -4.62
CA ASN A 215 13.28 21.82 -5.78
C ASN A 215 13.63 20.94 -6.99
N PRO A 216 12.75 20.84 -8.00
CA PRO A 216 12.98 19.99 -9.17
C PRO A 216 14.27 20.31 -9.94
N GLU A 217 14.69 21.57 -10.03
CA GLU A 217 15.88 21.98 -10.77
C GLU A 217 17.18 21.59 -10.05
N ARG A 218 17.19 21.65 -8.72
CA ARG A 218 18.36 21.29 -7.90
C ARG A 218 18.43 19.80 -7.61
N ASP A 219 17.29 19.20 -7.28
CA ASP A 219 17.20 17.88 -6.65
C ASP A 219 16.70 16.79 -7.60
N GLY A 220 16.23 17.17 -8.80
CA GLY A 220 15.52 16.29 -9.73
C GLY A 220 16.30 15.04 -10.10
N ASP A 221 17.53 15.22 -10.58
CA ASP A 221 18.37 14.11 -11.06
C ASP A 221 18.70 13.13 -9.94
N ARG A 222 18.98 13.64 -8.73
CA ARG A 222 19.23 12.81 -7.55
C ARG A 222 18.01 11.99 -7.17
N LEU A 223 16.83 12.64 -7.14
CA LEU A 223 15.60 11.93 -6.83
C LEU A 223 15.31 10.84 -7.87
N LEU A 224 15.48 11.11 -9.17
CA LEU A 224 15.25 10.13 -10.22
C LEU A 224 16.23 8.95 -10.14
N ALA A 225 17.50 9.20 -9.79
CA ALA A 225 18.53 8.17 -9.61
C ALA A 225 18.24 7.22 -8.42
N LEU A 226 17.39 7.63 -7.47
CA LEU A 226 16.94 6.71 -6.40
C LEU A 226 16.14 5.54 -6.94
N HIS A 227 15.60 5.62 -8.17
CA HIS A 227 14.79 4.55 -8.75
C HIS A 227 15.49 3.19 -8.75
N ASP A 228 16.76 3.16 -9.12
CA ASP A 228 17.52 1.91 -9.24
C ASP A 228 17.89 1.32 -7.88
N ARG A 229 17.80 2.12 -6.80
CA ARG A 229 18.18 1.75 -5.43
C ARG A 229 17.00 1.38 -4.57
N LEU A 230 15.83 1.93 -4.87
CA LEU A 230 14.62 1.63 -4.14
C LEU A 230 14.09 0.28 -4.62
N GLU A 231 14.36 -0.78 -3.87
CA GLU A 231 13.49 -1.95 -3.91
C GLU A 231 12.10 -1.49 -3.46
N TYR A 232 11.22 -1.21 -4.41
CA TYR A 232 9.92 -0.66 -4.11
C TYR A 232 9.10 -1.71 -3.37
N GLY A 233 9.10 -1.63 -2.04
CA GLY A 233 8.00 -2.14 -1.23
C GLY A 233 6.69 -1.49 -1.69
N GLU A 234 5.59 -2.24 -1.61
CA GLU A 234 4.25 -1.81 -2.04
C GLU A 234 3.86 -0.42 -1.46
N ASP A 235 4.39 -0.09 -0.28
CA ASP A 235 4.11 1.13 0.47
C ASP A 235 4.90 2.39 0.03
N LEU A 236 5.94 2.25 -0.80
CA LEU A 236 6.85 3.37 -1.15
C LEU A 236 6.67 3.91 -2.56
N ALA A 237 6.23 3.07 -3.49
CA ALA A 237 6.09 3.47 -4.90
C ALA A 237 5.23 4.74 -5.05
N ARG A 238 4.09 4.80 -4.35
CA ARG A 238 3.19 5.96 -4.39
C ARG A 238 3.80 7.21 -3.76
N PRO A 239 4.29 7.20 -2.50
CA PRO A 239 5.01 8.36 -1.94
C PRO A 239 6.15 8.87 -2.82
N TYR A 240 6.94 7.96 -3.38
CA TYR A 240 8.05 8.31 -4.27
C TYR A 240 7.56 9.03 -5.53
N LEU A 241 6.60 8.44 -6.25
CA LEU A 241 6.05 9.04 -7.46
C LEU A 241 5.36 10.40 -7.20
N ARG A 242 4.82 10.65 -6.00
CA ARG A 242 4.29 11.99 -5.66
C ARG A 242 5.37 13.07 -5.67
N VAL A 243 6.59 12.75 -5.26
CA VAL A 243 7.71 13.71 -5.32
C VAL A 243 8.19 13.83 -6.76
N VAL A 244 8.37 12.71 -7.47
CA VAL A 244 8.77 12.68 -8.89
C VAL A 244 7.83 13.48 -9.78
N ARG A 245 6.52 13.48 -9.49
CA ARG A 245 5.52 14.29 -10.20
C ARG A 245 5.82 15.78 -10.23
N ARG A 246 6.63 16.31 -9.31
CA ARG A 246 7.07 17.72 -9.34
C ARG A 246 8.12 17.99 -10.42
N ILE A 247 8.65 16.96 -11.08
CA ILE A 247 9.63 17.06 -12.17
C ILE A 247 8.88 16.92 -13.50
N ASN A 248 9.00 17.93 -14.36
CA ASN A 248 8.50 17.90 -15.72
C ASN A 248 9.65 17.53 -16.67
N SER A 249 9.84 16.23 -16.92
CA SER A 249 10.89 15.71 -17.80
C SER A 249 10.55 14.32 -18.35
N ALA A 250 11.13 13.97 -19.51
CA ALA A 250 11.03 12.62 -20.06
C ALA A 250 11.60 11.54 -19.12
N ALA A 251 12.62 11.88 -18.31
CA ALA A 251 13.20 10.98 -17.33
C ALA A 251 12.20 10.65 -16.20
N ALA A 252 11.40 11.62 -15.75
CA ALA A 252 10.33 11.38 -14.77
C ALA A 252 9.26 10.42 -15.33
N VAL A 253 8.89 10.56 -16.60
CA VAL A 253 7.99 9.64 -17.31
C VAL A 253 8.58 8.23 -17.38
N ALA A 254 9.87 8.10 -17.72
CA ALA A 254 10.56 6.82 -17.79
C ALA A 254 10.59 6.10 -16.43
N VAL A 255 10.92 6.83 -15.36
CA VAL A 255 10.88 6.32 -13.98
C VAL A 255 9.46 5.89 -13.60
N ALA A 256 8.44 6.72 -13.87
CA ALA A 256 7.05 6.38 -13.57
C ALA A 256 6.60 5.11 -14.28
N LYS A 257 7.00 4.91 -15.54
CA LYS A 257 6.75 3.68 -16.30
C LYS A 257 7.45 2.48 -15.65
N ALA A 258 8.73 2.60 -15.33
CA ALA A 258 9.49 1.50 -14.72
C ALA A 258 8.91 1.09 -13.34
N VAL A 259 8.56 2.06 -12.49
CA VAL A 259 7.89 1.81 -11.21
C VAL A 259 6.54 1.13 -11.41
N LEU A 260 5.74 1.54 -12.40
CA LEU A 260 4.44 0.95 -12.69
C LEU A 260 4.54 -0.54 -13.06
N HIS A 261 5.54 -0.93 -13.87
CA HIS A 261 5.78 -2.33 -14.21
C HIS A 261 6.09 -3.21 -12.99
N GLN A 262 6.75 -2.64 -11.97
CA GLN A 262 7.08 -3.34 -10.74
C GLN A 262 5.92 -3.35 -9.74
N GLN A 263 5.19 -2.23 -9.63
CA GLN A 263 4.17 -1.98 -8.61
C GLN A 263 2.88 -1.39 -9.20
N VAL A 264 1.88 -2.26 -9.43
CA VAL A 264 0.58 -1.86 -10.00
C VAL A 264 -0.16 -0.80 -9.17
N ASN A 265 0.02 -0.79 -7.85
CA ASN A 265 -0.60 0.23 -6.98
C ASN A 265 -0.05 1.64 -7.20
N ALA A 266 1.06 1.77 -7.93
CA ALA A 266 1.62 3.05 -8.33
C ALA A 266 0.85 3.73 -9.48
N LEU A 267 -0.11 3.03 -10.11
CA LEU A 267 -0.86 3.51 -11.26
C LEU A 267 -1.48 4.91 -11.12
N PRO A 268 -2.16 5.28 -10.01
CA PRO A 268 -2.74 6.62 -9.87
C PRO A 268 -1.69 7.73 -9.97
N GLU A 269 -0.56 7.56 -9.28
CA GLU A 269 0.53 8.52 -9.29
C GLU A 269 1.29 8.51 -10.63
N ALA A 270 1.52 7.34 -11.24
CA ALA A 270 2.17 7.23 -12.55
C ALA A 270 1.34 7.90 -13.66
N LEU A 271 0.03 7.65 -13.70
CA LEU A 271 -0.87 8.26 -14.67
C LEU A 271 -0.88 9.79 -14.52
N ALA A 272 -0.87 10.29 -13.28
CA ALA A 272 -0.78 11.73 -13.03
C ALA A 272 0.54 12.33 -13.54
N ILE A 273 1.66 11.61 -13.45
CA ILE A 273 2.95 12.05 -14.02
C ILE A 273 2.86 12.12 -15.55
N PHE A 274 2.28 11.09 -16.19
CA PHE A 274 2.14 11.07 -17.65
C PHE A 274 1.29 12.25 -18.16
N VAL A 275 0.18 12.54 -17.48
CA VAL A 275 -0.70 13.68 -17.79
C VAL A 275 0.04 15.01 -17.59
N ASP A 276 0.67 15.21 -16.43
CA ASP A 276 1.37 16.47 -16.12
C ASP A 276 2.56 16.75 -17.07
N ASN A 277 3.15 15.70 -17.66
CA ASN A 277 4.22 15.78 -18.65
C ASN A 277 3.72 15.81 -20.10
N ASN A 278 2.40 15.97 -20.33
CA ASN A 278 1.78 16.02 -21.66
C ASN A 278 2.13 14.82 -22.57
N VAL A 279 2.21 13.62 -22.00
CA VAL A 279 2.31 12.40 -22.79
C VAL A 279 1.06 12.28 -23.67
N GLU A 280 1.24 11.98 -24.96
CA GLU A 280 0.15 11.95 -25.95
C GLU A 280 -0.95 10.93 -25.60
N ASP A 281 -0.57 9.72 -25.16
CA ASP A 281 -1.50 8.69 -24.68
C ASP A 281 -1.08 8.12 -23.31
N PRO A 282 -1.42 8.84 -22.21
CA PRO A 282 -1.11 8.41 -20.85
C PRO A 282 -1.74 7.07 -20.47
N VAL A 283 -2.97 6.85 -20.94
CA VAL A 283 -3.74 5.64 -20.63
C VAL A 283 -3.22 4.45 -21.42
N GLY A 284 -2.78 4.67 -22.66
CA GLY A 284 -2.11 3.67 -23.49
C GLY A 284 -0.89 3.06 -22.80
N ILE A 285 -0.06 3.87 -22.12
CA ILE A 285 1.07 3.35 -21.32
C ILE A 285 0.58 2.43 -20.19
N ALA A 286 -0.47 2.83 -19.47
CA ALA A 286 -1.04 2.01 -18.40
C ALA A 286 -1.67 0.70 -18.93
N ARG A 287 -2.34 0.75 -20.09
CA ARG A 287 -2.86 -0.43 -20.78
C ARG A 287 -1.74 -1.33 -21.26
N GLN A 288 -0.64 -0.77 -21.75
CA GLN A 288 0.53 -1.56 -22.13
C GLN A 288 1.13 -2.27 -20.92
N ALA A 289 1.20 -1.62 -19.74
CA ALA A 289 1.65 -2.28 -18.52
C ALA A 289 0.72 -3.44 -18.08
N PHE A 290 -0.59 -3.34 -18.34
CA PHE A 290 -1.51 -4.47 -18.21
C PHE A 290 -1.18 -5.59 -19.20
N TRP A 291 -0.86 -5.28 -20.45
CA TRP A 291 -0.47 -6.29 -21.45
C TRP A 291 0.88 -6.93 -21.17
N ASP A 292 1.81 -6.22 -20.54
CA ASP A 292 3.15 -6.71 -20.22
C ASP A 292 3.19 -7.52 -18.91
N THR A 293 2.17 -7.42 -18.06
CA THR A 293 2.18 -8.14 -16.78
C THR A 293 2.06 -9.65 -16.97
N GLU A 294 2.93 -10.41 -16.32
CA GLU A 294 2.92 -11.88 -16.33
C GLU A 294 2.16 -12.46 -15.12
N LYS A 295 1.76 -11.61 -14.18
CA LYS A 295 1.16 -12.01 -12.91
C LYS A 295 -0.37 -11.98 -13.00
N PHE A 296 -1.00 -13.14 -12.83
CA PHE A 296 -2.46 -13.31 -12.98
C PHE A 296 -3.28 -12.35 -12.12
N TRP A 297 -2.96 -12.23 -10.82
CA TRP A 297 -3.71 -11.37 -9.90
C TRP A 297 -3.48 -9.87 -10.15
N VAL A 298 -2.32 -9.52 -10.71
CA VAL A 298 -1.97 -8.12 -11.04
C VAL A 298 -2.82 -7.61 -12.20
N ALA A 299 -3.15 -8.47 -13.17
CA ALA A 299 -4.04 -8.10 -14.28
C ALA A 299 -5.40 -7.56 -13.79
N PHE A 300 -6.01 -8.20 -12.80
CA PHE A 300 -7.28 -7.71 -12.23
C PHE A 300 -7.12 -6.45 -11.39
N ARG A 301 -5.94 -6.24 -10.80
CA ARG A 301 -5.65 -5.00 -10.09
C ARG A 301 -5.55 -3.81 -11.05
N TYR A 302 -4.97 -4.00 -12.23
CA TYR A 302 -5.00 -3.01 -13.31
C TYR A 302 -6.43 -2.69 -13.75
N VAL A 303 -7.28 -3.71 -13.95
CA VAL A 303 -8.70 -3.50 -14.28
C VAL A 303 -9.40 -2.65 -13.22
N ALA A 304 -9.26 -3.01 -11.94
CA ALA A 304 -9.88 -2.26 -10.85
C ALA A 304 -9.43 -0.79 -10.82
N LEU A 305 -8.12 -0.56 -10.88
CA LEU A 305 -7.56 0.79 -10.80
C LEU A 305 -7.90 1.63 -12.03
N LEU A 306 -7.82 1.10 -13.24
CA LEU A 306 -8.18 1.85 -14.45
C LEU A 306 -9.66 2.26 -14.42
N ARG A 307 -10.55 1.39 -13.94
CA ARG A 307 -11.97 1.73 -13.78
C ARG A 307 -12.22 2.87 -12.79
N GLU A 308 -11.38 3.01 -11.77
CA GLU A 308 -11.45 4.11 -10.80
C GLU A 308 -10.84 5.42 -11.33
N LEU A 309 -9.90 5.34 -12.27
CA LEU A 309 -9.04 6.46 -12.66
C LEU A 309 -9.37 7.09 -14.02
N VAL A 310 -9.97 6.34 -14.96
CA VAL A 310 -10.19 6.79 -16.34
C VAL A 310 -11.65 6.70 -16.76
N LEU A 311 -12.00 7.45 -17.81
CA LEU A 311 -13.35 7.48 -18.39
C LEU A 311 -13.74 6.11 -18.97
N PRO A 312 -15.02 5.73 -18.97
CA PRO A 312 -15.50 4.41 -19.41
C PRO A 312 -14.94 3.94 -20.76
N GLU A 313 -14.84 4.83 -21.74
CA GLU A 313 -14.35 4.57 -23.09
C GLU A 313 -12.84 4.26 -23.16
N GLN A 314 -12.08 4.59 -22.11
CA GLN A 314 -10.64 4.33 -21.99
C GLN A 314 -10.32 3.11 -21.12
N GLN A 315 -11.34 2.51 -20.48
CA GLN A 315 -11.17 1.37 -19.58
C GLN A 315 -10.88 0.08 -20.34
N LEU A 316 -10.30 -0.90 -19.64
CA LEU A 316 -10.20 -2.27 -20.13
C LEU A 316 -11.59 -2.90 -20.19
N THR A 317 -11.90 -3.53 -21.32
CA THR A 317 -13.17 -4.23 -21.55
C THR A 317 -13.12 -5.67 -21.07
N LEU A 318 -14.29 -6.33 -21.02
CA LEU A 318 -14.37 -7.77 -20.78
C LEU A 318 -13.57 -8.58 -21.84
N ARG A 319 -13.54 -8.11 -23.09
CA ARG A 319 -12.79 -8.74 -24.17
C ARG A 319 -11.28 -8.64 -23.92
N ASP A 320 -10.77 -7.46 -23.58
CA ASP A 320 -9.34 -7.26 -23.25
C ASP A 320 -8.89 -8.22 -22.14
N VAL A 321 -9.69 -8.39 -21.08
CA VAL A 321 -9.37 -9.30 -19.98
C VAL A 321 -9.35 -10.75 -20.42
N ASN A 322 -10.33 -11.20 -21.19
CA ASN A 322 -10.35 -12.58 -21.67
C ASN A 322 -9.18 -12.86 -22.64
N GLU A 323 -8.86 -11.92 -23.53
CA GLU A 323 -7.72 -12.00 -24.45
C GLU A 323 -6.39 -12.04 -23.69
N LYS A 324 -6.24 -11.21 -22.65
CA LYS A 324 -5.08 -11.26 -21.76
C LYS A 324 -4.91 -12.64 -21.14
N LEU A 325 -6.00 -13.23 -20.65
CA LEU A 325 -5.97 -14.55 -20.01
C LEU A 325 -5.82 -15.71 -21.00
N ALA A 326 -6.00 -15.48 -22.31
CA ALA A 326 -5.69 -16.42 -23.38
C ALA A 326 -4.21 -16.43 -23.78
N GLN A 327 -3.39 -15.52 -23.25
CA GLN A 327 -1.96 -15.56 -23.53
C GLN A 327 -1.31 -16.83 -22.96
N PRO A 328 -0.35 -17.48 -23.67
CA PRO A 328 0.24 -18.76 -23.28
C PRO A 328 0.77 -18.83 -21.85
N ILE A 329 1.32 -17.71 -21.35
CA ILE A 329 1.86 -17.60 -19.99
C ILE A 329 0.81 -17.86 -18.90
N PHE A 330 -0.47 -17.61 -19.19
CA PHE A 330 -1.56 -17.92 -18.29
C PHE A 330 -2.21 -19.26 -18.58
N LEU A 331 -1.76 -20.06 -19.54
CA LEU A 331 -2.41 -21.34 -19.84
C LEU A 331 -1.69 -22.52 -19.18
N ASP A 332 -0.38 -22.42 -18.98
CA ASP A 332 0.48 -23.50 -18.50
C ASP A 332 0.52 -23.67 -16.97
N THR A 333 -0.66 -23.59 -16.32
CA THR A 333 -0.76 -23.75 -14.87
C THR A 333 -1.58 -24.95 -14.47
N ALA A 334 -1.13 -25.67 -13.44
CA ALA A 334 -1.84 -26.83 -12.93
C ALA A 334 -3.26 -26.46 -12.45
N PRO A 335 -4.28 -27.31 -12.66
CA PRO A 335 -5.64 -27.01 -12.26
C PRO A 335 -5.81 -26.63 -10.79
N VAL A 336 -4.98 -27.16 -9.88
CA VAL A 336 -5.06 -26.86 -8.44
C VAL A 336 -4.91 -25.37 -8.13
N ILE A 337 -4.07 -24.65 -8.88
CA ILE A 337 -3.79 -23.21 -8.69
C ILE A 337 -4.74 -22.30 -9.47
N TRP A 338 -5.66 -22.84 -10.28
CA TRP A 338 -6.69 -22.01 -10.91
C TRP A 338 -7.58 -21.37 -9.86
N GLN A 339 -7.93 -20.10 -10.07
CA GLN A 339 -8.86 -19.34 -9.25
C GLN A 339 -10.16 -20.13 -9.01
N GLN A 340 -10.79 -19.98 -7.85
CA GLN A 340 -12.05 -20.68 -7.56
C GLN A 340 -13.29 -19.84 -7.89
N GLN A 341 -13.12 -18.53 -7.99
CA GLN A 341 -14.18 -17.56 -8.23
C GLN A 341 -13.63 -16.39 -9.05
N LEU A 342 -14.53 -15.66 -9.72
CA LEU A 342 -14.19 -14.41 -10.39
C LEU A 342 -13.78 -13.34 -9.36
N SER A 343 -12.80 -12.51 -9.72
CA SER A 343 -12.48 -11.30 -8.96
C SER A 343 -13.63 -10.28 -9.05
N GLU A 344 -13.72 -9.36 -8.09
CA GLU A 344 -14.77 -8.32 -8.10
C GLU A 344 -14.67 -7.42 -9.34
N ALA A 345 -13.46 -7.08 -9.77
CA ALA A 345 -13.22 -6.31 -10.98
C ALA A 345 -13.77 -7.03 -12.23
N TRP A 346 -13.57 -8.35 -12.32
CA TRP A 346 -14.09 -9.14 -13.44
C TRP A 346 -15.62 -9.27 -13.38
N LYS A 347 -16.20 -9.46 -12.20
CA LYS A 347 -17.66 -9.48 -12.01
C LYS A 347 -18.30 -8.17 -12.46
N SER A 348 -17.71 -7.02 -12.09
CA SER A 348 -18.19 -5.71 -12.52
C SER A 348 -18.16 -5.58 -14.04
N LEU A 349 -17.02 -5.90 -14.68
CA LEU A 349 -16.92 -5.87 -16.16
C LEU A 349 -17.98 -6.73 -16.83
N LEU A 350 -18.23 -7.92 -16.27
CA LEU A 350 -19.20 -8.87 -16.82
C LEU A 350 -20.65 -8.34 -16.74
N MET A 351 -20.96 -7.55 -15.72
CA MET A 351 -22.30 -6.96 -15.54
C MET A 351 -22.49 -5.67 -16.34
N ASP A 352 -21.43 -4.91 -16.56
CA ASP A 352 -21.47 -3.68 -17.35
C ASP A 352 -21.44 -3.95 -18.86
N THR A 353 -20.95 -5.13 -19.26
CA THR A 353 -20.92 -5.55 -20.67
C THR A 353 -22.32 -5.94 -21.13
N ASP A 354 -22.67 -5.53 -22.34
CA ASP A 354 -23.94 -5.87 -22.99
C ASP A 354 -24.23 -7.40 -22.92
N PRO A 355 -25.48 -7.80 -22.61
CA PRO A 355 -25.86 -9.20 -22.46
C PRO A 355 -25.58 -10.10 -23.68
N ALA A 356 -25.67 -9.58 -24.90
CA ALA A 356 -25.35 -10.35 -26.10
C ALA A 356 -23.84 -10.52 -26.25
N ILE A 357 -23.07 -9.45 -26.00
CA ILE A 357 -21.60 -9.47 -26.08
C ILE A 357 -21.01 -10.43 -25.03
N ARG A 358 -21.47 -10.40 -23.78
CA ARG A 358 -20.95 -11.30 -22.74
C ARG A 358 -21.19 -12.77 -23.07
N LEU A 359 -22.36 -13.12 -23.64
CA LEU A 359 -22.67 -14.50 -24.03
C LEU A 359 -21.86 -14.93 -25.26
N GLN A 360 -21.60 -14.02 -26.19
CA GLN A 360 -20.70 -14.26 -27.33
C GLN A 360 -19.27 -14.56 -26.86
N ILE A 361 -18.73 -13.78 -25.91
CA ILE A 361 -17.39 -14.04 -25.36
C ILE A 361 -17.34 -15.38 -24.63
N ILE A 362 -18.37 -15.71 -23.85
CA ILE A 362 -18.44 -17.01 -23.15
C ILE A 362 -18.46 -18.16 -24.16
N GLU A 363 -19.29 -18.06 -25.19
CA GLU A 363 -19.35 -19.03 -26.28
C GLU A 363 -17.97 -19.22 -26.91
N GLU A 364 -17.34 -18.14 -27.38
CA GLU A 364 -16.00 -18.15 -27.98
C GLU A 364 -14.99 -18.93 -27.12
N TYR A 365 -14.96 -18.67 -25.81
CA TYR A 365 -14.00 -19.28 -24.88
C TYR A 365 -14.38 -20.68 -24.39
N LEU A 366 -15.65 -21.08 -24.44
CA LEU A 366 -16.07 -22.45 -24.15
C LEU A 366 -15.61 -23.44 -25.23
N PHE A 367 -15.56 -23.00 -26.49
CA PHE A 367 -15.13 -23.82 -27.62
C PHE A 367 -13.61 -23.88 -27.81
N ARG A 368 -12.84 -23.13 -27.03
CA ARG A 368 -11.38 -23.16 -27.04
C ARG A 368 -10.83 -24.51 -26.53
N PRO A 369 -9.76 -25.08 -27.11
CA PRO A 369 -9.21 -26.36 -26.65
C PRO A 369 -8.62 -26.29 -25.23
N GLU A 370 -8.22 -25.11 -24.76
CA GLU A 370 -7.52 -24.93 -23.50
C GLU A 370 -8.47 -24.98 -22.30
N ALA A 371 -8.31 -26.00 -21.44
CA ALA A 371 -9.23 -26.26 -20.34
C ALA A 371 -9.37 -25.11 -19.32
N ARG A 372 -8.31 -24.33 -19.11
CA ARG A 372 -8.35 -23.15 -18.23
C ARG A 372 -9.27 -22.07 -18.79
N LEU A 373 -9.29 -21.88 -20.11
CA LEU A 373 -10.18 -20.92 -20.78
C LEU A 373 -11.63 -21.37 -20.69
N LYS A 374 -11.90 -22.66 -20.95
CA LYS A 374 -13.23 -23.24 -20.71
C LYS A 374 -13.69 -23.03 -19.26
N TYR A 375 -12.81 -23.30 -18.29
CA TYR A 375 -13.11 -23.09 -16.88
C TYR A 375 -13.45 -21.63 -16.56
N ASN A 376 -12.67 -20.67 -17.06
CA ASN A 376 -12.93 -19.24 -16.88
C ASN A 376 -14.26 -18.81 -17.52
N ALA A 377 -14.60 -19.31 -18.70
CA ALA A 377 -15.88 -19.05 -19.35
C ALA A 377 -17.05 -19.64 -18.55
N LEU A 378 -16.90 -20.84 -17.98
CA LEU A 378 -17.91 -21.44 -17.11
C LEU A 378 -18.11 -20.67 -15.79
N LEU A 379 -17.05 -20.09 -15.21
CA LEU A 379 -17.18 -19.21 -14.05
C LEU A 379 -18.00 -17.96 -14.39
N GLN A 380 -17.74 -17.34 -15.54
CA GLN A 380 -18.51 -16.20 -16.06
C GLN A 380 -19.97 -16.58 -16.28
N LEU A 381 -20.24 -17.68 -16.98
CA LEU A 381 -21.60 -18.17 -17.22
C LEU A 381 -22.36 -18.45 -15.92
N ASN A 382 -21.74 -19.16 -14.98
CA ASN A 382 -22.38 -19.47 -13.70
C ASN A 382 -22.70 -18.23 -12.86
N TYR A 383 -21.85 -17.21 -12.94
CA TYR A 383 -22.11 -15.93 -12.30
C TYR A 383 -23.30 -15.21 -12.94
N ILE A 384 -23.35 -15.12 -14.28
CA ILE A 384 -24.49 -14.51 -15.00
C ILE A 384 -25.79 -15.22 -14.65
N LEU A 385 -25.84 -16.56 -14.72
CA LEU A 385 -27.04 -17.34 -14.40
C LEU A 385 -27.50 -17.16 -12.96
N ARG A 386 -26.59 -16.80 -12.04
CA ARG A 386 -26.93 -16.49 -10.65
C ARG A 386 -27.56 -15.09 -10.53
N GLN A 387 -27.03 -14.10 -11.24
CA GLN A 387 -27.51 -12.71 -11.16
C GLN A 387 -28.76 -12.47 -12.01
N ALA A 388 -28.87 -13.15 -13.15
CA ALA A 388 -29.97 -13.04 -14.10
C ALA A 388 -30.46 -14.43 -14.51
N PRO A 389 -31.29 -15.11 -13.68
CA PRO A 389 -31.76 -16.48 -13.94
C PRO A 389 -32.55 -16.65 -15.24
N ALA A 390 -33.16 -15.58 -15.75
CA ALA A 390 -33.89 -15.56 -17.01
C ALA A 390 -32.97 -15.52 -18.26
N THR A 391 -31.65 -15.49 -18.08
CA THR A 391 -30.69 -15.51 -19.20
C THR A 391 -30.83 -16.84 -19.95
N ALA A 392 -31.17 -16.78 -21.24
CA ALA A 392 -31.21 -17.92 -22.13
C ALA A 392 -29.91 -17.98 -22.96
N PRO A 393 -28.99 -18.91 -22.71
CA PRO A 393 -27.81 -19.11 -23.56
C PRO A 393 -28.21 -19.62 -24.94
N LYS A 394 -27.32 -19.43 -25.92
CA LYS A 394 -27.49 -20.00 -27.26
C LYS A 394 -27.47 -21.53 -27.22
N PRO A 395 -28.14 -22.22 -28.17
CA PRO A 395 -28.14 -23.68 -28.26
C PRO A 395 -26.73 -24.30 -28.25
N ASP A 396 -25.77 -23.66 -28.91
CA ASP A 396 -24.38 -24.15 -28.99
C ASP A 396 -23.70 -24.20 -27.62
N ILE A 397 -23.94 -23.19 -26.76
CA ILE A 397 -23.47 -23.21 -25.36
C ILE A 397 -24.07 -24.39 -24.62
N LEU A 398 -25.36 -24.67 -24.79
CA LEU A 398 -26.04 -25.79 -24.12
C LEU A 398 -25.48 -27.15 -24.57
N ASN A 399 -25.25 -27.31 -25.87
CA ASN A 399 -24.62 -28.52 -26.42
C ASN A 399 -23.20 -28.72 -25.87
N GLU A 400 -22.38 -27.67 -25.83
CA GLU A 400 -21.03 -27.77 -25.27
C GLU A 400 -21.06 -28.04 -23.77
N LEU A 401 -21.99 -27.45 -23.01
CA LEU A 401 -22.19 -27.79 -21.59
C LEU A 401 -22.48 -29.27 -21.37
N SER A 402 -23.29 -29.89 -22.24
CA SER A 402 -23.58 -31.33 -22.21
C SER A 402 -22.32 -32.17 -22.35
N ASN A 403 -21.36 -31.75 -23.18
CA ASN A 403 -20.08 -32.44 -23.33
C ASN A 403 -19.15 -32.18 -22.13
N LEU A 404 -19.12 -30.95 -21.61
CA LEU A 404 -18.19 -30.55 -20.57
C LEU A 404 -18.47 -31.19 -19.19
N VAL A 405 -19.65 -31.75 -18.94
CA VAL A 405 -19.92 -32.52 -17.69
C VAL A 405 -19.06 -33.78 -17.56
N ALA A 406 -18.50 -34.27 -18.67
CA ALA A 406 -17.60 -35.42 -18.75
C ALA A 406 -16.13 -35.00 -18.97
N HIS A 407 -15.80 -33.72 -18.83
CA HIS A 407 -14.45 -33.24 -19.07
C HIS A 407 -13.43 -33.89 -18.12
N ARG A 408 -12.23 -34.23 -18.63
CA ARG A 408 -11.13 -34.85 -17.87
C ARG A 408 -10.63 -34.10 -16.63
N PHE A 409 -11.04 -32.83 -16.47
CA PHE A 409 -10.64 -31.99 -15.34
C PHE A 409 -11.88 -31.70 -14.51
N ASP A 410 -11.89 -32.19 -13.26
CA ASP A 410 -13.03 -32.05 -12.35
C ASP A 410 -13.47 -30.61 -12.13
N LYS A 411 -12.54 -29.64 -12.15
CA LYS A 411 -12.87 -28.21 -12.05
C LYS A 411 -13.77 -27.74 -13.21
N VAL A 412 -13.49 -28.18 -14.44
CA VAL A 412 -14.32 -27.86 -15.63
C VAL A 412 -15.66 -28.57 -15.50
N ALA A 413 -15.65 -29.88 -15.26
CA ALA A 413 -16.87 -30.68 -15.16
C ALA A 413 -17.81 -30.18 -14.04
N ALA A 414 -17.27 -29.83 -12.88
CA ALA A 414 -18.05 -29.31 -11.76
C ALA A 414 -18.74 -27.99 -12.09
N GLN A 415 -18.05 -27.06 -12.78
CA GLN A 415 -18.66 -25.80 -13.19
C GLN A 415 -19.68 -25.99 -14.32
N ALA A 416 -19.44 -26.92 -15.25
CA ALA A 416 -20.41 -27.27 -16.28
C ALA A 416 -21.69 -27.85 -15.66
N ILE A 417 -21.58 -28.81 -14.73
CA ILE A 417 -22.72 -29.37 -13.99
C ILE A 417 -23.48 -28.27 -13.22
N ALA A 418 -22.76 -27.32 -12.61
CA ALA A 418 -23.39 -26.20 -11.91
C ALA A 418 -24.22 -25.31 -12.85
N ALA A 419 -23.75 -25.08 -14.08
CA ALA A 419 -24.50 -24.34 -15.09
C ALA A 419 -25.70 -25.15 -15.60
N VAL A 420 -25.50 -26.43 -15.96
CA VAL A 420 -26.57 -27.32 -16.44
C VAL A 420 -27.69 -27.45 -15.41
N ARG A 421 -27.38 -27.54 -14.11
CA ARG A 421 -28.43 -27.59 -13.07
C ARG A 421 -29.37 -26.39 -13.07
N LYS A 422 -28.91 -25.21 -13.50
CA LYS A 422 -29.73 -24.00 -13.62
C LYS A 422 -30.49 -23.94 -14.95
N LEU A 423 -29.96 -24.59 -15.98
CA LEU A 423 -30.43 -24.55 -17.35
C LEU A 423 -31.11 -25.83 -17.80
N VAL A 424 -31.36 -26.76 -16.87
CA VAL A 424 -31.73 -28.15 -17.20
C VAL A 424 -32.94 -28.20 -18.12
N GLU A 425 -33.98 -27.42 -17.83
CA GLU A 425 -35.23 -27.37 -18.63
C GLU A 425 -35.05 -26.80 -20.04
N SER A 426 -33.97 -26.07 -20.29
CA SER A 426 -33.65 -25.49 -21.60
C SER A 426 -32.75 -26.37 -22.45
N MET A 427 -32.27 -27.51 -21.93
CA MET A 427 -31.33 -28.38 -22.64
C MET A 427 -31.99 -28.98 -23.90
N PRO A 428 -31.33 -28.91 -25.07
CA PRO A 428 -31.90 -29.37 -26.33
C PRO A 428 -31.92 -30.90 -26.45
N ASP A 429 -30.91 -31.59 -25.89
CA ASP A 429 -30.78 -33.04 -25.93
C ASP A 429 -30.55 -33.61 -24.52
N TRP A 430 -31.60 -34.22 -23.99
CA TRP A 430 -31.63 -34.81 -22.66
C TRP A 430 -30.99 -36.19 -22.61
N GLU A 431 -31.02 -36.92 -23.73
CA GLU A 431 -30.48 -38.27 -23.82
C GLU A 431 -28.96 -38.23 -23.86
N ALA A 432 -28.39 -37.36 -24.69
CA ALA A 432 -26.94 -37.12 -24.73
C ALA A 432 -26.41 -36.61 -23.38
N LEU A 433 -27.11 -35.65 -22.75
CA LEU A 433 -26.74 -35.16 -21.43
C LEU A 433 -26.74 -36.30 -20.39
N ASN A 434 -27.77 -37.14 -20.40
CA ASN A 434 -27.84 -38.29 -19.51
C ASN A 434 -26.67 -39.25 -19.73
N ALA A 435 -26.38 -39.59 -20.99
CA ALA A 435 -25.24 -40.45 -21.37
C ALA A 435 -23.91 -39.91 -20.85
N ASN A 436 -23.66 -38.60 -20.98
CA ASN A 436 -22.42 -37.97 -20.52
C ASN A 436 -22.29 -37.90 -18.97
N LEU A 437 -23.41 -37.96 -18.24
CA LEU A 437 -23.42 -37.92 -16.77
C LEU A 437 -23.26 -39.28 -16.09
N MET A 438 -23.69 -40.36 -16.76
CA MET A 438 -23.71 -41.72 -16.20
C MET A 438 -22.34 -42.30 -15.82
N PRO A 439 -21.21 -42.00 -16.51
CA PRO A 439 -19.89 -42.47 -16.11
C PRO A 439 -19.54 -42.08 -14.66
N ILE A 440 -19.20 -43.07 -13.84
CA ILE A 440 -18.98 -42.91 -12.41
C ILE A 440 -17.71 -42.11 -12.15
N SER A 441 -17.86 -40.97 -11.47
CA SER A 441 -16.72 -40.17 -11.01
C SER A 441 -16.04 -40.83 -9.80
N THR A 442 -14.72 -41.00 -9.86
CA THR A 442 -13.88 -41.42 -8.72
C THR A 442 -13.83 -40.36 -7.63
N ALA A 443 -13.92 -39.07 -7.98
CA ALA A 443 -13.98 -37.96 -7.03
C ALA A 443 -15.34 -37.86 -6.31
N PRO A 444 -15.40 -37.94 -4.96
CA PRO A 444 -16.67 -37.96 -4.21
C PRO A 444 -17.54 -36.70 -4.36
N GLY A 445 -16.94 -35.51 -4.39
CA GLY A 445 -17.68 -34.25 -4.49
C GLY A 445 -18.39 -34.07 -5.84
N LEU A 446 -17.69 -34.41 -6.92
CA LEU A 446 -18.25 -34.39 -8.29
C LEU A 446 -19.37 -35.43 -8.43
N ARG A 447 -19.20 -36.60 -7.80
CA ARG A 447 -20.21 -37.68 -7.78
C ARG A 447 -21.55 -37.20 -7.22
N VAL A 448 -21.56 -36.51 -6.08
CA VAL A 448 -22.81 -36.01 -5.47
C VAL A 448 -23.52 -35.01 -6.39
N ALA A 449 -22.78 -34.11 -7.05
CA ALA A 449 -23.36 -33.14 -7.98
C ALA A 449 -23.97 -33.82 -9.21
N LYS A 450 -23.27 -34.79 -9.81
CA LYS A 450 -23.78 -35.62 -10.93
C LYS A 450 -25.04 -36.38 -10.55
N LEU A 451 -25.04 -37.05 -9.38
CA LEU A 451 -26.19 -37.84 -8.92
C LEU A 451 -27.45 -37.00 -8.71
N LYS A 452 -27.30 -35.77 -8.21
CA LYS A 452 -28.44 -34.85 -8.10
C LYS A 452 -29.05 -34.53 -9.47
N LEU A 453 -28.21 -34.30 -10.47
CA LEU A 453 -28.67 -34.00 -11.83
C LEU A 453 -29.30 -35.24 -12.50
N LEU A 454 -28.66 -36.42 -12.41
CA LEU A 454 -29.22 -37.68 -12.89
C LEU A 454 -30.61 -37.96 -12.29
N ARG A 455 -30.79 -37.70 -11.00
CA ARG A 455 -32.09 -37.84 -10.32
C ARG A 455 -33.14 -36.87 -10.87
N THR A 456 -32.76 -35.65 -11.21
CA THR A 456 -33.66 -34.68 -11.86
C THR A 456 -34.02 -35.14 -13.27
N LEU A 457 -33.05 -35.60 -14.07
CA LEU A 457 -33.30 -36.11 -15.42
C LEU A 457 -34.21 -37.35 -15.41
N GLY A 458 -33.98 -38.26 -14.44
CA GLY A 458 -34.75 -39.49 -14.24
C GLY A 458 -36.19 -39.28 -13.74
N GLN A 459 -36.67 -38.04 -13.58
CA GLN A 459 -38.11 -37.78 -13.47
C GLN A 459 -38.85 -38.08 -14.79
N ARG A 460 -38.12 -38.15 -15.91
CA ARG A 460 -38.64 -38.54 -17.22
C ARG A 460 -38.56 -40.07 -17.37
N PRO A 461 -39.69 -40.77 -17.67
CA PRO A 461 -39.71 -42.24 -17.71
C PRO A 461 -38.69 -42.89 -18.64
N ALA A 462 -38.51 -42.33 -19.85
CA ALA A 462 -37.55 -42.86 -20.83
C ALA A 462 -36.09 -42.77 -20.33
N ILE A 463 -35.74 -41.65 -19.69
CA ILE A 463 -34.39 -41.46 -19.11
C ILE A 463 -34.19 -42.35 -17.89
N HIS A 464 -35.22 -42.50 -17.05
CA HIS A 464 -35.16 -43.40 -15.89
C HIS A 464 -34.89 -44.85 -16.29
N ALA A 465 -35.56 -45.34 -17.34
CA ALA A 465 -35.30 -46.66 -17.91
C ALA A 465 -33.86 -46.78 -18.43
N ALA A 466 -33.38 -45.81 -19.20
CA ALA A 466 -32.00 -45.80 -19.72
C ALA A 466 -30.95 -45.80 -18.59
N GLN A 467 -31.18 -45.04 -17.51
CA GLN A 467 -30.32 -45.04 -16.32
C GLN A 467 -30.33 -46.41 -15.62
N ARG A 468 -31.49 -47.04 -15.47
CA ARG A 468 -31.64 -48.37 -14.87
C ARG A 468 -30.85 -49.41 -15.64
N ASP A 469 -31.04 -49.45 -16.96
CA ASP A 469 -30.38 -50.43 -17.83
C ASP A 469 -28.85 -50.25 -17.77
N TYR A 470 -28.37 -49.01 -17.87
CA TYR A 470 -26.94 -48.70 -17.77
C TYR A 470 -26.32 -49.18 -16.44
N PHE A 471 -26.90 -48.80 -15.30
CA PHE A 471 -26.30 -49.11 -14.00
C PHE A 471 -26.44 -50.59 -13.61
N LEU A 472 -27.51 -51.29 -14.04
CA LEU A 472 -27.63 -52.73 -13.84
C LEU A 472 -26.58 -53.50 -14.66
N GLN A 473 -26.44 -53.17 -15.94
CA GLN A 473 -25.39 -53.75 -16.79
C GLN A 473 -23.99 -53.47 -16.23
N TYR A 474 -23.75 -52.26 -15.73
CA TYR A 474 -22.46 -51.90 -15.14
C TYR A 474 -22.16 -52.70 -13.87
N VAL A 475 -23.15 -52.99 -13.00
CA VAL A 475 -22.95 -53.85 -11.82
C VAL A 475 -22.62 -55.30 -12.19
N GLU A 476 -23.22 -55.80 -13.28
CA GLU A 476 -23.02 -57.15 -13.81
C GLU A 476 -21.71 -57.31 -14.58
N SER A 477 -21.08 -56.20 -14.97
CA SER A 477 -19.78 -56.19 -15.64
C SER A 477 -18.60 -56.51 -14.70
N ASP A 478 -17.43 -56.75 -15.30
CA ASP A 478 -16.20 -57.06 -14.58
C ASP A 478 -15.55 -55.79 -13.99
N ILE A 479 -16.13 -55.29 -12.90
CA ILE A 479 -15.68 -54.13 -12.13
C ILE A 479 -15.16 -54.51 -10.74
N MET A 480 -14.33 -53.65 -10.16
CA MET A 480 -13.76 -53.88 -8.83
C MET A 480 -14.85 -53.94 -7.73
N PRO A 481 -14.66 -54.70 -6.64
CA PRO A 481 -15.66 -54.82 -5.56
C PRO A 481 -16.12 -53.48 -4.99
N ASP A 482 -15.21 -52.52 -4.82
CA ASP A 482 -15.50 -51.18 -4.33
C ASP A 482 -16.37 -50.37 -5.30
N GLU A 483 -16.08 -50.47 -6.61
CA GLU A 483 -16.87 -49.83 -7.66
C GLU A 483 -18.27 -50.46 -7.74
N ARG A 484 -18.38 -51.78 -7.57
CA ARG A 484 -19.66 -52.48 -7.50
C ARG A 484 -20.50 -52.02 -6.30
N MET A 485 -19.87 -51.82 -5.14
CA MET A 485 -20.54 -51.28 -3.95
C MET A 485 -21.02 -49.84 -4.16
N VAL A 486 -20.19 -48.99 -4.77
CA VAL A 486 -20.56 -47.62 -5.12
C VAL A 486 -21.73 -47.61 -6.10
N THR A 487 -21.69 -48.45 -7.13
CA THR A 487 -22.76 -48.53 -8.15
C THR A 487 -24.09 -48.99 -7.55
N ARG A 488 -24.09 -50.01 -6.67
CA ARG A 488 -25.30 -50.40 -5.90
C ARG A 488 -25.86 -49.27 -5.06
N SER A 489 -24.99 -48.45 -4.47
CA SER A 489 -25.39 -47.27 -3.72
C SER A 489 -26.03 -46.20 -4.62
N ILE A 490 -25.52 -46.04 -5.84
CA ILE A 490 -26.08 -45.15 -6.87
C ILE A 490 -27.48 -45.62 -7.30
N ILE A 491 -27.66 -46.91 -7.61
CA ILE A 491 -28.96 -47.52 -7.95
C ILE A 491 -30.00 -47.21 -6.86
N LYS A 492 -29.62 -47.42 -5.59
CA LYS A 492 -30.48 -47.11 -4.44
C LYS A 492 -30.82 -45.62 -4.34
N TYR A 493 -29.82 -44.74 -4.55
CA TYR A 493 -30.02 -43.29 -4.48
C TYR A 493 -30.96 -42.77 -5.59
N LEU A 494 -30.80 -43.29 -6.80
CA LEU A 494 -31.58 -42.90 -7.98
C LEU A 494 -32.95 -43.60 -8.06
N LYS A 495 -33.21 -44.59 -7.19
CA LYS A 495 -34.44 -45.42 -7.19
C LYS A 495 -34.66 -46.14 -8.52
N LEU A 496 -33.65 -46.86 -8.99
CA LEU A 496 -33.67 -47.61 -10.26
C LEU A 496 -34.09 -49.08 -10.10
N ASN A 497 -34.73 -49.42 -8.97
CA ASN A 497 -35.13 -50.80 -8.66
C ASN A 497 -36.27 -51.30 -9.53
#